data_AF-A0A7V6D2N4-F1
#
_entry.id   AF-A0A7V6D2N4-F1
#
_cell.length_a   1.000
_cell.length_b   1.000
_cell.length_c   1.000
_cell.angle_alpha   90.00
_cell.angle_beta   90.00
_cell.angle_gamma   90.00
#
_symmetry.space_group_name_H-M   'P 1'
#
loop_
_entity.id
_entity.type
_entity.pdbx_description
1 polymer ?
#
loop_
_entity_poly.entity_id
_entity_poly.type
_entity_poly.pdbx_seq_one_letter_code
_entity_poly.pdbx_strand_id
1 'polypeptide(L)' 'MRSISIVIPAYNEQERLPGTLARVVDFLSHSRWSDWEVLVIDDGSMDQTAQVARGFEARCTRVR' A
#
# COMPACT_ATOMS: atom_id res chain seq x y z
N MET A 1 -10.39 -11.57 17.15
CA MET A 1 -10.03 -11.32 15.74
C MET A 1 -8.58 -10.87 15.68
N ARG A 2 -7.89 -11.13 14.57
CA ARG A 2 -6.49 -10.76 14.37
C ARG A 2 -6.46 -9.59 13.39
N SER A 3 -5.90 -8.46 13.83
CA SER A 3 -5.75 -7.25 13.01
C SER A 3 -4.27 -6.91 12.77
N ILE A 4 -3.95 -6.34 11.62
CA ILE A 4 -2.59 -5.89 11.28
C ILE A 4 -2.62 -4.59 10.47
N SER A 5 -1.78 -3.64 10.84
CA SER A 5 -1.53 -2.42 10.07
C SER A 5 -0.11 -2.47 9.51
N ILE A 6 0.03 -2.33 8.19
CA ILE A 6 1.32 -2.28 7.51
C ILE A 6 1.59 -0.84 7.11
N VAL A 7 2.71 -0.28 7.57
CA VAL A 7 3.14 1.08 7.21
C VAL A 7 4.31 1.00 6.24
N ILE A 8 4.19 1.65 5.09
CA ILE A 8 5.18 1.67 4.01
C ILE A 8 5.62 3.12 3.79
N PRO A 9 6.78 3.55 4.33
CA PRO A 9 7.39 4.80 3.89
C PRO A 9 7.86 4.65 2.45
N ALA A 10 7.61 5.67 1.63
CA ALA A 10 7.94 5.68 0.20
C ALA A 10 8.59 7.01 -0.19
N TYR A 11 9.75 6.94 -0.85
CA TYR A 11 10.45 8.09 -1.41
C TYR A 11 11.01 7.72 -2.79
N ASN A 12 10.50 8.35 -3.84
CA ASN A 12 10.87 8.09 -5.23
C ASN A 12 10.74 6.61 -5.65
N GLU A 13 9.58 6.03 -5.33
CA GLU A 13 9.20 4.63 -5.51
C GLU A 13 8.21 4.39 -6.66
N GLN A 14 8.00 5.35 -7.58
CA GLN A 14 6.92 5.27 -8.58
C GLN A 14 6.90 3.97 -9.40
N GLU A 15 8.07 3.36 -9.63
CA GLU A 15 8.21 2.11 -10.40
C GLU A 15 8.03 0.85 -9.54
N ARG A 16 8.44 0.89 -8.27
CA ARG A 16 8.44 -0.28 -7.37
C ARG A 16 7.15 -0.40 -6.58
N LEU A 17 6.60 0.73 -6.13
CA LEU A 17 5.42 0.79 -5.27
C LEU A 17 4.21 0.02 -5.81
N PRO A 18 3.81 0.11 -7.10
CA PRO A 18 2.64 -0.63 -7.61
C PRO A 18 2.77 -2.15 -7.44
N GLY A 19 3.95 -2.68 -7.72
CA GLY A 19 4.24 -4.11 -7.63
C GLY A 19 4.34 -4.60 -6.19
N THR A 20 4.81 -3.74 -5.28
CA THR A 20 4.82 -4.02 -3.84
C THR A 20 3.41 -4.07 -3.28
N LEU A 21 2.60 -3.05 -3.54
CA LEU A 21 1.22 -2.98 -3.05
C LEU A 21 0.37 -4.14 -3.57
N ALA A 22 0.51 -4.51 -4.85
CA ALA A 22 -0.20 -5.65 -5.42
C ALA A 22 0.11 -6.96 -4.67
N ARG A 23 1.39 -7.23 -4.37
CA ARG A 23 1.80 -8.44 -3.64
C ARG A 23 1.36 -8.44 -2.19
N VAL A 24 1.44 -7.30 -1.50
CA VAL A 24 0.98 -7.18 -0.11
C VAL A 24 -0.52 -7.42 -0.01
N VAL A 25 -1.31 -6.78 -0.88
CA VAL A 25 -2.77 -6.96 -0.92
C VAL A 25 -3.12 -8.41 -1.26
N ASP A 26 -2.47 -9.02 -2.23
CA ASP A 26 -2.70 -10.43 -2.60
C ASP A 26 -2.42 -11.36 -1.40
N PHE A 27 -1.29 -11.19 -0.72
CA PHE A 27 -0.96 -11.95 0.48
C PHE A 27 -2.01 -11.77 1.58
N LEU A 28 -2.37 -10.53 1.91
CA LEU A 28 -3.32 -10.23 2.98
C LEU A 28 -4.72 -10.75 2.68
N SER A 29 -5.14 -10.73 1.41
CA SER A 29 -6.44 -11.25 0.95
C SER A 29 -6.56 -12.77 1.12
N HIS A 30 -5.45 -13.50 1.08
CA HIS A 30 -5.40 -14.95 1.29
C HIS A 30 -4.93 -15.33 2.72
N SER A 31 -4.68 -14.35 3.58
CA SER A 31 -4.16 -14.56 4.93
C SER A 31 -5.28 -14.85 5.95
N ARG A 32 -4.88 -15.21 7.18
CA ARG A 32 -5.81 -15.35 8.31
C ARG A 32 -6.14 -14.01 8.99
N TRP A 33 -5.62 -12.89 8.50
CA TRP A 33 -5.91 -11.55 9.00
C TRP A 33 -7.21 -11.07 8.36
N SER A 34 -8.30 -11.09 9.13
CA SER A 34 -9.61 -10.64 8.64
C SER A 34 -9.71 -9.10 8.58
N ASP A 35 -8.93 -8.44 9.43
CA ASP A 35 -8.89 -6.98 9.55
C ASP A 35 -7.47 -6.50 9.27
N TRP A 36 -7.30 -5.71 8.22
CA TRP A 36 -5.98 -5.20 7.84
C TRP A 36 -6.08 -3.89 7.08
N GLU A 37 -5.02 -3.10 7.19
CA GLU A 37 -4.81 -1.86 6.43
C GLU A 37 -3.35 -1.74 5.98
N VAL A 38 -3.15 -1.02 4.89
CA VAL A 38 -1.83 -0.61 4.40
C VAL A 38 -1.82 0.92 4.30
N LEU A 39 -0.87 1.55 4.98
CA LEU A 39 -0.66 2.99 4.99
C LEU A 39 0.63 3.31 4.24
N VAL A 40 0.52 4.01 3.11
CA VAL A 40 1.66 4.50 2.32
C VAL A 40 1.97 5.92 2.75
N ILE A 41 3.16 6.12 3.31
CA ILE A 41 3.62 7.43 3.76
C ILE A 41 4.61 7.96 2.74
N ASP A 42 4.18 8.91 1.90
CA ASP A 42 5.06 9.62 0.99
C ASP A 42 5.99 10.57 1.77
N ASP A 43 7.29 10.31 1.72
CA ASP A 43 8.33 11.04 2.46
C ASP A 43 8.93 12.17 1.60
N GLY A 44 8.05 12.95 0.96
CA GLY A 44 8.44 14.08 0.12
C GLY A 44 9.02 13.68 -1.24
N SER A 45 8.44 12.69 -1.91
CA SER A 45 8.90 12.25 -3.23
C SER A 45 8.87 13.39 -4.25
N MET A 46 9.83 13.37 -5.16
CA MET A 46 9.97 14.32 -6.28
C MET A 46 9.48 13.74 -7.61
N ASP A 47 9.00 12.50 -7.59
CA ASP A 47 8.48 11.74 -8.74
C ASP A 47 6.96 11.50 -8.60
N GLN A 48 6.42 10.51 -9.32
CA GLN A 48 4.98 10.19 -9.30
C GLN A 48 4.56 9.24 -8.14
N THR A 49 5.39 9.02 -7.13
CA THR A 49 5.11 8.07 -6.03
C THR A 49 3.77 8.34 -5.35
N ALA A 50 3.50 9.60 -4.99
CA ALA A 50 2.26 9.98 -4.32
C ALA A 50 1.02 9.76 -5.21
N GLN A 51 1.15 10.00 -6.52
CA GLN A 51 0.08 9.75 -7.50
C GLN A 51 -0.19 8.26 -7.66
N VAL A 52 0.87 7.45 -7.70
CA VAL A 52 0.79 5.99 -7.74
C VAL A 52 0.08 5.44 -6.49
N ALA A 53 0.45 5.92 -5.30
CA ALA A 53 -0.17 5.53 -4.04
C ALA A 53 -1.68 5.83 -4.05
N ARG A 54 -2.06 7.08 -4.37
CA ARG A 54 -3.47 7.50 -4.48
C ARG A 54 -4.26 6.72 -5.53
N GLY A 55 -3.63 6.42 -6.67
CA GLY A 55 -4.26 5.60 -7.72
C GLY A 55 -4.58 4.17 -7.26
N PHE A 56 -3.91 3.67 -6.22
CA PHE A 56 -4.15 2.36 -5.65
C PHE A 56 -5.39 2.31 -4.74
N GLU A 57 -5.74 3.42 -4.07
CA GLU A 57 -6.93 3.51 -3.21
C GLU A 57 -8.22 3.16 -4.00
N ALA A 58 -8.29 3.56 -5.27
CA ALA A 58 -9.41 3.26 -6.16
C ALA A 58 -9.57 1.75 -6.43
N ARG A 59 -8.50 0.97 -6.29
CA ARG A 59 -8.50 -0.49 -6.49
C ARG A 59 -8.72 -1.24 -5.18
N CYS A 60 -8.28 -0.67 -4.06
CA CYS A 60 -8.39 -1.29 -2.75
C CYS A 60 -8.50 -0.20 -1.67
N THR A 61 -9.70 -0.04 -1.09
CA THR A 61 -9.99 0.96 -0.05
C THR A 61 -9.25 0.73 1.28
N ARG A 62 -8.61 -0.43 1.43
CA ARG A 62 -7.76 -0.78 2.58
C ARG A 62 -6.31 -0.32 2.41
N VAL A 63 -5.94 0.18 1.23
CA VAL A 63 -4.66 0.84 0.97
C VAL A 63 -4.95 2.35 0.96
N ARG A 64 -4.19 3.11 1.75
CA ARG A 64 -4.35 4.56 1.96
C ARG A 64 -3.00 5.25 2.00
#